data_AF-A0A970V2L1-F1
#
_entry.id   AF-A0A970V2L1-F1
#
_cell.length_a   1.000
_cell.length_b   1.000
_cell.length_c   1.000
_cell.angle_alpha   90.00
_cell.angle_beta   90.00
_cell.angle_gamma   90.00
#
_symmetry.space_group_name_H-M   'P 1'
#
loop_
_entity.id
_entity.type
_entity.pdbx_description
1 polymer ?
#
loop_
_entity_poly.entity_id
_entity_poly.type
_entity_poly.pdbx_seq_one_letter_code
_entity_poly.pdbx_strand_id
1 'polypeptide(L)'
;MRRWFLIVVLALVTGTLGLAAELEDLGKQVIVHPNDPAALQAAQTILQKYPLGDETTHNPRLLNYGAAEIYAACAVVVGKDLLLHQAKPLEALALCDLYLKVFPGGLTGFWPPQVYELIAKSAAAAGLPPEQALERMEALGTYVLDRGKLFPATALFTDLLTLYQTAGKKAEGRRFVEELPFSRPDVVELPGYWKTRVGMYMGAGENDKAKQAAVWGYRLTPMVADPGKDDALQQLLRTLAVTDGTAGIEGFLTYLKTGTGTNPLAAIGVLPITEAQREQLETATGGNWGLAVDARLLQGQFTEALQGAQVQALSEGATAQAGVTNIARCFKAKDMHCVRANEYLQWVKSGQGTNPVGTF
;
A
#
# COMPACT_ATOMS: atom_id res chain seq x y z
N MET A 1 -41.13 -2.86 -48.15
CA MET A 1 -40.04 -2.19 -47.39
C MET A 1 -40.02 -2.45 -45.88
N ARG A 2 -41.09 -2.93 -45.21
CA ARG A 2 -41.11 -3.13 -43.74
C ARG A 2 -40.47 -4.43 -43.20
N ARG A 3 -40.18 -5.45 -44.03
CA ARG A 3 -39.55 -6.72 -43.57
C ARG A 3 -38.02 -6.69 -43.49
N TRP A 4 -37.37 -5.82 -44.26
CA TRP A 4 -35.90 -5.67 -44.23
C TRP A 4 -35.41 -4.88 -43.02
N PHE A 5 -36.20 -3.93 -42.52
CA PHE A 5 -35.88 -3.15 -41.32
C PHE A 5 -35.87 -4.01 -40.03
N LEU A 6 -36.71 -5.04 -39.94
CA LEU A 6 -36.79 -5.89 -38.75
C LEU A 6 -35.59 -6.86 -38.63
N ILE A 7 -35.05 -7.33 -39.76
CA ILE A 7 -33.92 -8.27 -39.79
C ILE A 7 -32.59 -7.54 -39.51
N VAL A 8 -32.45 -6.31 -40.01
CA VAL A 8 -31.27 -5.47 -39.73
C VAL A 8 -31.23 -5.04 -38.26
N VAL A 9 -32.38 -4.71 -37.66
CA VAL A 9 -32.47 -4.38 -36.23
C VAL A 9 -32.25 -5.62 -35.35
N LEU A 10 -32.75 -6.81 -35.72
CA LEU A 10 -32.45 -8.04 -34.96
C LEU A 10 -30.97 -8.42 -35.05
N ALA A 11 -30.33 -8.31 -36.22
CA ALA A 11 -28.92 -8.64 -36.41
C ALA A 11 -27.96 -7.67 -35.69
N LEU A 12 -28.31 -6.38 -35.64
CA LEU A 12 -27.58 -5.38 -34.86
C LEU A 12 -27.72 -5.66 -33.36
N VAL A 13 -28.92 -5.98 -32.88
CA VAL A 13 -29.16 -6.29 -31.46
C VAL A 13 -28.49 -7.61 -31.04
N THR A 14 -28.57 -8.68 -31.84
CA THR A 14 -27.89 -9.95 -31.52
C THR A 14 -26.38 -9.86 -31.64
N GLY A 15 -25.85 -9.09 -32.61
CA GLY A 15 -24.43 -8.80 -32.74
C GLY A 15 -23.88 -8.04 -31.52
N THR A 16 -24.60 -7.03 -31.04
CA THR A 16 -24.20 -6.28 -29.83
C THR A 16 -24.29 -7.11 -28.55
N LEU A 17 -25.25 -8.02 -28.43
CA LEU A 17 -25.37 -8.92 -27.28
C LEU A 17 -24.27 -9.99 -27.26
N GLY A 18 -23.88 -10.52 -28.43
CA GLY A 18 -22.78 -11.49 -28.54
C GLY A 18 -21.41 -10.89 -28.20
N LEU A 19 -21.15 -9.66 -28.64
CA LEU A 19 -19.91 -8.94 -28.32
C LEU A 19 -19.82 -8.57 -26.83
N ALA A 20 -20.94 -8.19 -26.21
CA ALA A 20 -21.00 -7.91 -24.77
C ALA A 20 -20.73 -9.18 -23.94
N ALA A 21 -21.35 -10.31 -24.29
CA ALA A 21 -21.12 -11.57 -23.57
C ALA A 21 -19.66 -12.06 -23.70
N GLU A 22 -19.06 -11.95 -24.89
CA GLU A 22 -17.66 -12.32 -25.10
C GLU A 22 -16.69 -11.41 -24.32
N LEU A 23 -16.93 -10.10 -24.32
CA LEU A 23 -16.15 -9.15 -23.53
C LEU A 23 -16.29 -9.43 -22.04
N GLU A 24 -17.48 -9.78 -21.55
CA GLU A 24 -17.71 -10.13 -20.15
C GLU A 24 -16.97 -11.40 -19.74
N ASP A 25 -16.98 -12.44 -20.58
CA ASP A 25 -16.31 -13.71 -20.27
C ASP A 25 -14.79 -13.58 -20.30
N LEU A 26 -14.23 -12.82 -21.26
CA LEU A 26 -12.82 -12.44 -21.23
C LEU A 26 -12.53 -11.57 -20.00
N GLY A 27 -13.40 -10.61 -19.68
CA GLY A 27 -13.27 -9.74 -18.53
C GLY A 27 -13.27 -10.48 -17.20
N LYS A 28 -14.11 -11.51 -17.04
CA LYS A 28 -14.09 -12.42 -15.88
C LYS A 28 -12.74 -13.09 -15.70
N GLN A 29 -12.12 -13.58 -16.79
CA GLN A 29 -10.80 -14.21 -16.72
C GLN A 29 -9.76 -13.24 -16.19
N VAL A 30 -9.79 -11.99 -16.65
CA VAL A 30 -8.86 -10.94 -16.20
C VAL A 30 -9.14 -10.47 -14.76
N ILE A 31 -10.42 -10.26 -14.40
CA ILE A 31 -10.81 -9.70 -13.11
C ILE A 31 -10.73 -10.72 -11.98
N VAL A 32 -11.23 -11.94 -12.21
CA VAL A 32 -11.31 -12.99 -11.17
C VAL A 32 -9.95 -13.67 -10.98
N HIS A 33 -9.17 -13.82 -12.05
CA HIS A 33 -7.90 -14.54 -12.03
C HIS A 33 -6.74 -13.75 -12.67
N PRO A 34 -6.42 -12.53 -12.19
CA PRO A 34 -5.45 -11.63 -12.84
C PRO A 34 -4.01 -12.16 -12.90
N ASN A 35 -3.69 -13.24 -12.20
CA ASN A 35 -2.36 -13.86 -12.19
C ASN A 35 -2.31 -15.18 -12.99
N ASP A 36 -3.41 -15.59 -13.62
CA ASP A 36 -3.45 -16.77 -14.49
C ASP A 36 -2.85 -16.41 -15.86
N PRO A 37 -1.99 -17.26 -16.46
CA PRO A 37 -1.54 -17.09 -17.85
C PRO A 37 -2.69 -16.81 -18.85
N ALA A 38 -3.88 -17.37 -18.62
CA ALA A 38 -5.06 -17.10 -19.44
C ALA A 38 -5.55 -15.65 -19.34
N ALA A 39 -5.38 -14.99 -18.19
CA ALA A 39 -5.76 -13.59 -18.01
C ALA A 39 -4.92 -12.64 -18.88
N LEU A 40 -3.64 -12.94 -19.09
CA LEU A 40 -2.80 -12.14 -20.00
C LEU A 40 -3.31 -12.24 -21.44
N GLN A 41 -3.57 -13.45 -21.90
CA GLN A 41 -4.06 -13.69 -23.26
C GLN A 41 -5.45 -13.06 -23.46
N ALA A 42 -6.32 -13.17 -22.46
CA ALA A 42 -7.61 -12.51 -22.44
C ALA A 42 -7.45 -10.97 -22.49
N ALA A 43 -6.55 -10.40 -21.70
CA ALA A 43 -6.30 -8.96 -21.67
C ALA A 43 -5.74 -8.43 -23.00
N GLN A 44 -4.79 -9.16 -23.61
CA GLN A 44 -4.27 -8.83 -24.94
C GLN A 44 -5.37 -8.92 -26.00
N THR A 45 -6.19 -9.97 -25.95
CA THR A 45 -7.33 -10.15 -26.85
C THR A 45 -8.33 -9.01 -26.70
N ILE A 46 -8.61 -8.59 -25.46
CA ILE A 46 -9.51 -7.47 -25.19
C ILE A 46 -8.97 -6.18 -25.80
N LEU A 47 -7.70 -5.84 -25.53
CA LEU A 47 -7.07 -4.62 -26.03
C LEU A 47 -6.92 -4.59 -27.56
N GLN A 48 -6.76 -5.75 -28.20
CA GLN A 48 -6.65 -5.87 -29.66
C GLN A 48 -8.01 -5.87 -30.37
N LYS A 49 -8.98 -6.63 -29.84
CA LYS A 49 -10.27 -6.88 -30.49
C LYS A 49 -11.33 -5.83 -30.18
N TYR A 50 -11.23 -5.20 -29.02
CA TYR A 50 -12.15 -4.15 -28.58
C TYR A 50 -11.34 -2.87 -28.35
N PRO A 51 -10.84 -2.21 -29.41
CA PRO A 51 -10.11 -0.96 -29.27
C PRO A 51 -11.02 0.12 -28.71
N LEU A 52 -10.52 0.86 -27.71
CA LEU A 52 -11.20 2.00 -27.11
C LEU A 52 -11.21 3.15 -28.13
N GLY A 53 -12.36 3.42 -28.77
CA GLY A 53 -12.40 4.43 -29.83
C GLY A 53 -13.76 4.85 -30.38
N ASP A 54 -14.75 3.97 -30.47
CA ASP A 54 -16.06 4.32 -31.04
C ASP A 54 -17.16 3.78 -30.13
N GLU A 55 -18.10 4.64 -29.72
CA GLU A 55 -19.49 4.50 -29.20
C GLU A 55 -20.11 3.12 -28.83
N THR A 56 -19.35 2.03 -28.68
CA THR A 56 -19.83 0.65 -28.76
C THR A 56 -19.94 -0.09 -27.43
N THR A 57 -19.70 0.57 -26.29
CA THR A 57 -19.97 -0.02 -24.97
C THR A 57 -20.74 0.91 -24.03
N HIS A 58 -21.57 1.80 -24.59
CA HIS A 58 -22.47 2.69 -23.83
C HIS A 58 -23.69 2.00 -23.18
N ASN A 59 -23.68 0.68 -22.98
CA ASN A 59 -24.73 0.03 -22.20
C ASN A 59 -24.17 -0.68 -20.95
N PRO A 60 -23.85 0.09 -19.88
CA PRO A 60 -23.42 -0.46 -18.59
C PRO A 60 -24.47 -1.36 -17.91
N ARG A 61 -25.68 -1.51 -18.49
CA ARG A 61 -26.73 -2.41 -17.97
C ARG A 61 -26.63 -3.85 -18.48
N LEU A 62 -25.74 -4.15 -19.42
CA LEU A 62 -25.66 -5.48 -20.08
C LEU A 62 -24.46 -6.33 -19.64
N LEU A 63 -23.53 -5.78 -18.88
CA LEU A 63 -22.36 -6.51 -18.40
C LEU A 63 -22.42 -6.64 -16.88
N ASN A 64 -22.07 -7.81 -16.35
CA ASN A 64 -21.91 -7.98 -14.89
C ASN A 64 -20.70 -7.22 -14.32
N TYR A 65 -19.70 -6.95 -15.15
CA TYR A 65 -18.56 -6.06 -14.86
C TYR A 65 -18.61 -4.88 -15.81
N GLY A 66 -18.39 -3.66 -15.33
CA GLY A 66 -18.34 -2.51 -16.24
C GLY A 66 -17.21 -2.71 -17.27
N ALA A 67 -17.42 -2.35 -18.55
CA ALA A 67 -16.36 -2.40 -19.58
C ALA A 67 -15.06 -1.71 -19.07
N ALA A 68 -15.27 -0.61 -18.37
CA ALA A 68 -14.45 -0.04 -17.32
C ALA A 68 -13.43 -0.93 -16.59
N GLU A 69 -13.95 -1.82 -15.76
CA GLU A 69 -13.25 -2.67 -14.81
C GLU A 69 -12.46 -3.73 -15.58
N ILE A 70 -13.01 -4.15 -16.72
CA ILE A 70 -12.38 -5.07 -17.65
C ILE A 70 -11.10 -4.44 -18.23
N TYR A 71 -11.17 -3.23 -18.78
CA TYR A 71 -9.97 -2.55 -19.30
C TYR A 71 -8.95 -2.19 -18.21
N ALA A 72 -9.39 -1.84 -17.01
CA ALA A 72 -8.51 -1.61 -15.85
C ALA A 72 -7.70 -2.86 -15.50
N ALA A 73 -8.40 -3.98 -15.37
CA ALA A 73 -7.80 -5.26 -15.07
C ALA A 73 -6.84 -5.67 -16.19
N CYS A 74 -7.20 -5.39 -17.46
CA CYS A 74 -6.32 -5.64 -18.60
C CYS A 74 -5.03 -4.83 -18.52
N ALA A 75 -5.10 -3.53 -18.23
CA ALA A 75 -3.93 -2.67 -18.10
C ALA A 75 -3.01 -3.14 -16.96
N VAL A 76 -3.58 -3.56 -15.83
CA VAL A 76 -2.81 -4.11 -14.71
C VAL A 76 -2.14 -5.44 -15.07
N VAL A 77 -2.87 -6.36 -15.70
CA VAL A 77 -2.34 -7.68 -16.08
C VAL A 77 -1.24 -7.54 -17.13
N VAL A 78 -1.49 -6.77 -18.19
CA VAL A 78 -0.52 -6.52 -19.27
C VAL A 78 0.69 -5.74 -18.75
N GLY A 79 0.49 -4.72 -17.91
CA GLY A 79 1.57 -3.93 -17.32
C GLY A 79 2.47 -4.70 -16.36
N LYS A 80 1.92 -5.68 -15.63
CA LYS A 80 2.66 -6.57 -14.73
C LYS A 80 3.47 -7.61 -15.49
N ASP A 81 2.83 -8.32 -16.43
CA ASP A 81 3.44 -9.46 -17.10
C ASP A 81 4.53 -9.05 -18.11
N LEU A 82 4.29 -7.98 -18.87
CA LEU A 82 5.24 -7.56 -19.91
C LEU A 82 6.34 -6.63 -19.41
N LEU A 83 6.41 -6.33 -18.11
CA LEU A 83 7.29 -5.29 -17.56
C LEU A 83 7.23 -4.00 -18.38
N LEU A 84 6.06 -3.65 -18.93
CA LEU A 84 5.86 -2.54 -19.85
C LEU A 84 6.32 -1.22 -19.25
N HIS A 85 6.15 -1.03 -17.95
CA HIS A 85 6.67 0.12 -17.21
C HIS A 85 8.21 0.25 -17.28
N GLN A 86 8.95 -0.84 -17.50
CA GLN A 86 10.41 -0.82 -17.69
C GLN A 86 10.79 -0.66 -19.16
N ALA A 87 10.12 -1.43 -20.05
CA ALA A 87 10.48 -1.46 -21.47
C ALA A 87 9.94 -0.26 -22.26
N LYS A 88 8.72 0.19 -21.91
CA LYS A 88 7.96 1.22 -22.62
C LYS A 88 7.08 2.04 -21.66
N PRO A 89 7.68 2.80 -20.74
CA PRO A 89 6.97 3.50 -19.67
C PRO A 89 5.90 4.49 -20.15
N LEU A 90 6.12 5.16 -21.30
CA LEU A 90 5.13 6.07 -21.89
C LEU A 90 3.88 5.36 -22.42
N GLU A 91 4.03 4.16 -22.99
CA GLU A 91 2.89 3.34 -23.44
C GLU A 91 2.08 2.86 -22.23
N ALA A 92 2.74 2.46 -21.14
CA ALA A 92 2.09 2.08 -19.89
C ALA A 92 1.30 3.25 -19.28
N LEU A 93 1.88 4.46 -19.26
CA LEU A 93 1.21 5.67 -18.81
C LEU A 93 -0.03 6.00 -19.65
N ALA A 94 0.09 5.91 -20.98
CA ALA A 94 -1.03 6.18 -21.87
C ALA A 94 -2.23 5.25 -21.61
N LEU A 95 -1.97 3.97 -21.30
CA LEU A 95 -3.01 3.02 -20.89
C LEU A 95 -3.66 3.40 -19.56
N CYS A 96 -2.87 3.83 -18.57
CA CYS A 96 -3.39 4.31 -17.30
C CYS A 96 -4.21 5.60 -17.44
N ASP A 97 -3.75 6.55 -18.26
CA ASP A 97 -4.47 7.80 -18.53
C ASP A 97 -5.80 7.57 -19.23
N LEU A 98 -5.79 6.64 -20.19
CA LEU A 98 -7.00 6.25 -20.88
C LEU A 98 -8.01 5.67 -19.89
N TYR A 99 -7.57 4.83 -18.96
CA TYR A 99 -8.42 4.34 -17.87
C TYR A 99 -8.99 5.49 -17.02
N LEU A 100 -8.14 6.42 -16.56
CA LEU A 100 -8.58 7.55 -15.72
C LEU A 100 -9.57 8.50 -16.44
N LYS A 101 -9.43 8.68 -17.76
CA LYS A 101 -10.37 9.49 -18.56
C LYS A 101 -11.76 8.89 -18.64
N VAL A 102 -11.89 7.56 -18.66
CA VAL A 102 -13.20 6.89 -18.72
C VAL A 102 -13.87 6.84 -17.34
N PHE A 103 -13.10 6.93 -16.23
CA PHE A 103 -13.61 6.93 -14.85
C PHE A 103 -13.18 8.17 -14.04
N PRO A 104 -13.69 9.37 -14.38
CA PRO A 104 -13.29 10.61 -13.73
C PRO A 104 -13.80 10.76 -12.28
N GLY A 105 -14.76 9.92 -11.84
CA GLY A 105 -15.46 10.02 -10.55
C GLY A 105 -15.03 9.03 -9.48
N GLY A 106 -13.81 8.49 -9.55
CA GLY A 106 -13.40 7.44 -8.62
C GLY A 106 -13.37 7.90 -7.17
N LEU A 107 -14.34 7.57 -6.32
CA LEU A 107 -14.12 7.61 -4.86
C LEU A 107 -14.96 6.59 -4.07
N THR A 108 -15.85 5.82 -4.70
CA THR A 108 -16.81 4.99 -3.94
C THR A 108 -16.95 3.53 -4.39
N GLY A 109 -16.19 3.07 -5.38
CA GLY A 109 -16.26 1.67 -5.81
C GLY A 109 -15.19 1.33 -6.84
N PHE A 110 -14.46 0.26 -6.58
CA PHE A 110 -13.60 -0.43 -7.56
C PHE A 110 -12.42 0.38 -8.15
N TRP A 111 -11.69 1.10 -7.30
CA TRP A 111 -10.29 1.40 -7.61
C TRP A 111 -9.45 0.14 -7.41
N PRO A 112 -8.64 -0.33 -8.37
CA PRO A 112 -7.52 -1.21 -8.06
C PRO A 112 -6.33 -0.31 -7.67
N PRO A 113 -5.90 -0.26 -6.39
CA PRO A 113 -4.71 0.49 -5.97
C PRO A 113 -3.45 0.22 -6.82
N GLN A 114 -3.43 -0.90 -7.54
CA GLN A 114 -2.38 -1.32 -8.45
C GLN A 114 -2.26 -0.42 -9.69
N VAL A 115 -3.34 0.27 -10.12
CA VAL A 115 -3.26 1.22 -11.23
C VAL A 115 -2.41 2.43 -10.84
N TYR A 116 -2.57 2.94 -9.62
CA TYR A 116 -1.77 4.05 -9.12
C TYR A 116 -0.32 3.68 -8.87
N GLU A 117 -0.06 2.45 -8.43
CA GLU A 117 1.29 1.91 -8.37
C GLU A 117 1.92 1.86 -9.77
N LEU A 118 1.17 1.38 -10.78
CA LEU A 118 1.65 1.33 -12.16
C LEU A 118 1.89 2.73 -12.73
N ILE A 119 1.03 3.72 -12.41
CA ILE A 119 1.22 5.12 -12.79
C ILE A 119 2.51 5.65 -12.17
N ALA A 120 2.67 5.53 -10.85
CA ALA A 120 3.84 6.05 -10.14
C ALA A 120 5.13 5.47 -10.73
N LYS A 121 5.17 4.14 -10.88
CA LYS A 121 6.33 3.42 -11.40
C LYS A 121 6.65 3.77 -12.86
N SER A 122 5.63 3.85 -13.71
CA SER A 122 5.81 4.19 -15.13
C SER A 122 6.19 5.66 -15.30
N ALA A 123 5.62 6.56 -14.51
CA ALA A 123 5.96 7.99 -14.50
C ALA A 123 7.40 8.23 -14.04
N ALA A 124 7.83 7.55 -12.97
CA ALA A 124 9.21 7.60 -12.49
C ALA A 124 10.20 7.05 -13.53
N ALA A 125 9.83 5.97 -14.24
CA ALA A 125 10.66 5.37 -15.28
C ALA A 125 10.69 6.15 -16.61
N ALA A 126 9.65 6.92 -16.92
CA ALA A 126 9.50 7.61 -18.20
C ALA A 126 10.45 8.81 -18.39
N GLY A 127 11.06 9.34 -17.33
CA GLY A 127 11.87 10.56 -17.42
C GLY A 127 11.05 11.77 -17.91
N LEU A 128 9.85 11.94 -17.37
CA LEU A 128 8.90 12.98 -17.78
C LEU A 128 9.48 14.40 -17.69
N PRO A 129 9.02 15.35 -18.54
CA PRO A 129 9.29 16.77 -18.33
C PRO A 129 8.85 17.22 -16.92
N PRO A 130 9.54 18.18 -16.29
CA PRO A 130 9.27 18.59 -14.91
C PRO A 130 7.80 18.97 -14.63
N GLU A 131 7.15 19.65 -15.58
CA GLU A 131 5.74 20.05 -15.46
C GLU A 131 4.79 18.84 -15.45
N GLN A 132 5.03 17.84 -16.30
CA GLN A 132 4.26 16.60 -16.31
C GLN A 132 4.53 15.77 -15.06
N ALA A 133 5.78 15.73 -14.58
CA ALA A 133 6.12 15.06 -13.33
C ALA A 133 5.40 15.70 -12.13
N LEU A 134 5.26 17.03 -12.12
CA LEU A 134 4.51 17.76 -11.10
C LEU A 134 3.03 17.37 -11.10
N GLU A 135 2.37 17.40 -12.26
CA GLU A 135 0.95 17.00 -12.39
C GLU A 135 0.71 15.57 -11.87
N ARG A 136 1.60 14.63 -12.21
CA ARG A 136 1.51 13.23 -11.74
C ARG A 136 1.71 13.11 -10.25
N MET A 137 2.70 13.83 -9.72
CA MET A 137 3.00 13.85 -8.30
C MET A 137 1.82 14.41 -7.49
N GLU A 138 1.18 15.49 -7.93
CA GLU A 138 0.01 16.07 -7.25
C GLU A 138 -1.19 15.11 -7.24
N ALA A 139 -1.46 14.45 -8.38
CA ALA A 139 -2.53 13.46 -8.49
C ALA A 139 -2.28 12.25 -7.57
N LEU A 140 -1.06 11.71 -7.56
CA LEU A 140 -0.68 10.59 -6.71
C LEU A 140 -0.65 10.97 -5.22
N GLY A 141 -0.18 12.18 -4.89
CA GLY A 141 -0.19 12.72 -3.53
C GLY A 141 -1.61 12.85 -2.98
N THR A 142 -2.54 13.32 -3.81
CA THR A 142 -3.97 13.38 -3.47
C THR A 142 -4.53 11.98 -3.19
N TYR A 143 -4.22 11.00 -4.04
CA TYR A 143 -4.61 9.60 -3.81
C TYR A 143 -4.04 9.03 -2.51
N VAL A 144 -2.77 9.32 -2.19
CA VAL A 144 -2.13 8.86 -0.95
C VAL A 144 -2.80 9.48 0.28
N LEU A 145 -3.21 10.74 0.19
CA LEU A 145 -3.86 11.46 1.28
C LEU A 145 -5.34 11.07 1.43
N ASP A 146 -6.03 10.76 0.34
CA ASP A 146 -7.42 10.34 0.37
C ASP A 146 -7.59 8.96 1.03
N ARG A 147 -8.58 8.82 1.93
CA ARG A 147 -8.75 7.73 2.93
C ARG A 147 -8.99 6.32 2.36
N GLY A 148 -8.71 6.12 1.07
CA GLY A 148 -8.65 4.81 0.42
C GLY A 148 -7.58 3.88 1.00
N LYS A 149 -7.69 2.59 0.65
CA LYS A 149 -6.78 1.53 1.09
C LYS A 149 -5.42 1.68 0.41
N LEU A 150 -4.42 2.10 1.18
CA LEU A 150 -3.03 2.09 0.73
C LEU A 150 -2.55 0.65 0.57
N PHE A 151 -1.76 0.38 -0.47
CA PHE A 151 -1.17 -0.93 -0.67
C PHE A 151 0.16 -1.04 0.09
N PRO A 152 0.50 -2.23 0.63
CA PRO A 152 1.81 -2.51 1.22
C PRO A 152 2.96 -2.56 0.19
N ALA A 153 2.77 -1.99 -1.01
CA ALA A 153 3.76 -1.96 -2.07
C ALA A 153 4.98 -1.13 -1.64
N THR A 154 6.17 -1.70 -1.83
CA THR A 154 7.42 -1.10 -1.36
C THR A 154 7.91 0.07 -2.22
N ALA A 155 7.38 0.23 -3.44
CA ALA A 155 7.90 1.19 -4.41
C ALA A 155 7.11 2.51 -4.49
N LEU A 156 5.81 2.54 -4.17
CA LEU A 156 4.95 3.72 -4.39
C LEU A 156 5.56 5.02 -3.85
N PHE A 157 6.00 5.03 -2.59
CA PHE A 157 6.58 6.22 -1.98
C PHE A 157 7.96 6.58 -2.56
N THR A 158 8.74 5.58 -2.98
CA THR A 158 10.04 5.80 -3.65
C THR A 158 9.84 6.38 -5.06
N ASP A 159 8.86 5.87 -5.80
CA ASP A 159 8.48 6.38 -7.12
C ASP A 159 7.93 7.81 -7.00
N LEU A 160 7.11 8.09 -5.97
CA LEU A 160 6.64 9.44 -5.67
C LEU A 160 7.80 10.40 -5.38
N LEU A 161 8.77 10.01 -4.54
CA LEU A 161 9.97 10.83 -4.29
C LEU A 161 10.76 11.08 -5.59
N THR A 162 10.82 10.10 -6.48
CA THR A 162 11.48 10.23 -7.79
C THR A 162 10.77 11.28 -8.64
N LEU A 163 9.43 11.30 -8.65
CA LEU A 163 8.66 12.32 -9.34
C LEU A 163 8.87 13.72 -8.75
N TYR A 164 8.88 13.85 -7.42
CA TYR A 164 9.25 15.12 -6.77
C TYR A 164 10.64 15.60 -7.21
N GLN A 165 11.61 14.69 -7.32
CA GLN A 165 12.95 15.03 -7.78
C GLN A 165 12.97 15.46 -9.24
N THR A 166 12.28 14.74 -10.13
CA THR A 166 12.16 15.08 -11.56
C THR A 166 11.48 16.44 -11.77
N ALA A 167 10.50 16.78 -10.92
CA ALA A 167 9.84 18.08 -10.91
C ALA A 167 10.70 19.22 -10.30
N GLY A 168 11.93 18.95 -9.83
CA GLY A 168 12.76 19.94 -9.16
C GLY A 168 12.31 20.28 -7.72
N LYS A 169 11.42 19.47 -7.14
CA LYS A 169 10.76 19.65 -5.84
C LYS A 169 11.28 18.68 -4.77
N LYS A 170 12.57 18.34 -4.80
CA LYS A 170 13.19 17.33 -3.90
C LYS A 170 12.91 17.58 -2.40
N ALA A 171 12.97 18.84 -1.96
CA ALA A 171 12.72 19.19 -0.56
C ALA A 171 11.25 18.99 -0.16
N GLU A 172 10.32 19.30 -1.06
CA GLU A 172 8.88 19.10 -0.84
C GLU A 172 8.54 17.60 -0.78
N GLY A 173 9.15 16.78 -1.64
CA GLY A 173 8.95 15.32 -1.60
C GLY A 173 9.43 14.70 -0.30
N ARG A 174 10.61 15.11 0.16
CA ARG A 174 11.13 14.71 1.48
C ARG A 174 10.15 15.09 2.58
N ARG A 175 9.69 16.35 2.60
CA ARG A 175 8.73 16.84 3.59
C ARG A 175 7.42 16.06 3.56
N PHE A 176 6.87 15.79 2.37
CA PHE A 176 5.66 15.00 2.19
C PHE A 176 5.79 13.63 2.86
N VAL A 177 6.89 12.90 2.60
CA VAL A 177 7.12 11.58 3.21
C VAL A 177 7.33 11.68 4.72
N GLU A 178 8.06 12.70 5.21
CA GLU A 178 8.29 12.88 6.65
C GLU A 178 7.02 13.22 7.43
N GLU A 179 6.10 14.01 6.83
CA GLU A 179 4.87 14.49 7.45
C GLU A 179 3.67 13.56 7.24
N LEU A 180 3.74 12.63 6.27
CA LEU A 180 2.62 11.76 5.89
C LEU A 180 1.94 11.04 7.07
N PRO A 181 2.66 10.47 8.07
CA PRO A 181 2.02 9.78 9.19
C PRO A 181 1.08 10.65 10.02
N PHE A 182 1.25 11.96 10.00
CA PHE A 182 0.39 12.88 10.76
C PHE A 182 -0.96 13.09 10.08
N SER A 183 -1.01 13.02 8.74
CA SER A 183 -2.26 13.00 7.96
C SER A 183 -2.83 11.60 7.77
N ARG A 184 -1.97 10.58 7.74
CA ARG A 184 -2.30 9.18 7.45
C ARG A 184 -1.60 8.24 8.41
N PRO A 185 -2.11 8.09 9.65
CA PRO A 185 -1.49 7.24 10.67
C PRO A 185 -1.29 5.80 10.21
N ASP A 186 -2.20 5.26 9.41
CA ASP A 186 -2.15 3.90 8.85
C ASP A 186 -0.91 3.63 8.00
N VAL A 187 -0.25 4.67 7.48
CA VAL A 187 0.95 4.51 6.66
C VAL A 187 2.10 3.85 7.45
N VAL A 188 2.11 3.97 8.77
CA VAL A 188 3.17 3.40 9.62
C VAL A 188 3.15 1.87 9.65
N GLU A 189 2.03 1.26 9.27
CA GLU A 189 1.92 -0.19 9.13
C GLU A 189 2.66 -0.71 7.90
N LEU A 190 2.96 0.17 6.92
CA LEU A 190 3.47 -0.22 5.61
C LEU A 190 5.01 -0.32 5.63
N PRO A 191 5.60 -1.51 5.40
CA PRO A 191 7.05 -1.64 5.32
C PRO A 191 7.68 -0.79 4.20
N GLY A 192 6.95 -0.61 3.10
CA GLY A 192 7.36 0.22 1.97
C GLY A 192 7.61 1.70 2.30
N TYR A 193 6.80 2.25 3.21
CA TYR A 193 6.96 3.62 3.68
C TYR A 193 8.29 3.77 4.45
N TRP A 194 8.56 2.87 5.38
CA TRP A 194 9.80 2.90 6.16
C TRP A 194 11.04 2.63 5.32
N LYS A 195 10.97 1.67 4.38
CA LYS A 195 12.05 1.42 3.41
C LYS A 195 12.38 2.68 2.62
N THR A 196 11.36 3.42 2.19
CA THR A 196 11.52 4.70 1.48
C THR A 196 12.23 5.74 2.35
N ARG A 197 11.83 5.91 3.61
CA ARG A 197 12.50 6.84 4.53
C ARG A 197 13.94 6.47 4.79
N VAL A 198 14.23 5.19 5.01
CA VAL A 198 15.61 4.73 5.21
C VAL A 198 16.45 5.01 3.97
N GLY A 199 15.97 4.64 2.78
CA GLY A 199 16.68 4.91 1.52
C GLY A 199 16.92 6.40 1.29
N MET A 200 15.91 7.24 1.57
CA MET A 200 16.01 8.70 1.47
C MET A 200 17.10 9.27 2.40
N TYR A 201 17.15 8.85 3.67
CA TYR A 201 18.15 9.33 4.62
C TYR A 201 19.55 8.80 4.31
N MET A 202 19.68 7.51 3.95
CA MET A 202 20.97 6.93 3.55
C MET A 202 21.53 7.61 2.29
N GLY A 203 20.69 7.88 1.29
CA GLY A 203 21.08 8.61 0.08
C GLY A 203 21.50 10.06 0.34
N ALA A 204 21.10 10.63 1.48
CA ALA A 204 21.54 11.94 1.95
C ALA A 204 22.74 11.89 2.91
N GLY A 205 23.27 10.70 3.23
CA GLY A 205 24.34 10.51 4.22
C GLY A 205 23.89 10.73 5.68
N GLU A 206 22.58 10.80 5.93
CA GLU A 206 22.00 11.06 7.25
C GLU A 206 21.81 9.75 8.03
N ASN A 207 22.91 9.05 8.32
CA ASN A 207 22.91 7.69 8.88
C ASN A 207 22.13 7.56 10.19
N ASP A 208 22.18 8.56 11.07
CA ASP A 208 21.42 8.54 12.33
C ASP A 208 19.90 8.56 12.10
N LYS A 209 19.44 9.34 11.13
CA LYS A 209 18.02 9.40 10.75
C LYS A 209 17.60 8.14 10.00
N ALA A 210 18.48 7.57 9.19
CA ALA A 210 18.24 6.27 8.55
C ALA A 210 18.05 5.17 9.61
N LYS A 211 18.94 5.12 10.62
CA LYS A 211 18.83 4.21 11.76
C LYS A 211 17.53 4.45 12.52
N GLN A 212 17.20 5.70 12.86
CA GLN A 212 15.95 6.05 13.52
C GLN A 212 14.74 5.55 12.71
N ALA A 213 14.66 5.83 11.41
CA ALA A 213 13.57 5.38 10.55
C ALA A 213 13.46 3.85 10.48
N ALA A 214 14.59 3.13 10.44
CA ALA A 214 14.59 1.67 10.43
C ALA A 214 14.08 1.08 11.77
N VAL A 215 14.44 1.71 12.89
CA VAL A 215 13.92 1.35 14.22
C VAL A 215 12.43 1.58 14.32
N TRP A 216 11.94 2.74 13.85
CA TRP A 216 10.51 3.02 13.81
C TRP A 216 9.76 2.07 12.88
N GLY A 217 10.34 1.73 11.73
CA GLY A 217 9.77 0.74 10.84
C GLY A 217 9.60 -0.59 11.52
N TYR A 218 10.66 -1.11 12.15
CA TYR A 218 10.55 -2.34 12.93
C TYR A 218 9.53 -2.21 14.08
N ARG A 219 9.50 -1.09 14.79
CA ARG A 219 8.60 -0.85 15.93
C ARG A 219 7.12 -0.82 15.52
N LEU A 220 6.79 -0.19 14.39
CA LEU A 220 5.43 0.15 14.01
C LEU A 220 4.82 -0.75 12.91
N THR A 221 5.63 -1.50 12.16
CA THR A 221 5.04 -2.47 11.23
C THR A 221 4.52 -3.71 11.97
N PRO A 222 3.40 -4.30 11.52
CA PRO A 222 2.88 -5.54 12.07
C PRO A 222 3.93 -6.66 12.07
N MET A 223 3.78 -7.61 12.99
CA MET A 223 4.61 -8.83 12.98
C MET A 223 4.19 -9.73 11.82
N VAL A 224 5.17 -10.24 11.08
CA VAL A 224 4.94 -11.28 10.06
C VAL A 224 5.25 -12.64 10.68
N ALA A 225 4.31 -13.59 10.55
CA ALA A 225 4.42 -14.90 11.20
C ALA A 225 5.57 -15.76 10.62
N ASP A 226 6.00 -15.50 9.39
CA ASP A 226 7.07 -16.24 8.71
C ASP A 226 8.45 -15.62 8.99
N PRO A 227 9.33 -16.30 9.75
CA PRO A 227 10.70 -15.85 9.98
C PRO A 227 11.44 -15.76 8.64
N GLY A 228 12.01 -14.59 8.35
CA GLY A 228 12.67 -14.30 7.07
C GLY A 228 11.80 -13.56 6.05
N LYS A 229 10.50 -13.39 6.29
CA LYS A 229 9.63 -12.51 5.48
C LYS A 229 9.27 -11.19 6.16
N ASP A 230 9.87 -10.90 7.32
CA ASP A 230 9.72 -9.61 7.99
C ASP A 230 10.64 -8.57 7.32
N ASP A 231 10.11 -7.87 6.32
CA ASP A 231 10.82 -6.83 5.57
C ASP A 231 11.35 -5.71 6.47
N ALA A 232 10.61 -5.35 7.53
CA ALA A 232 11.02 -4.29 8.45
C ALA A 232 12.20 -4.74 9.31
N LEU A 233 12.20 -5.98 9.80
CA LEU A 233 13.35 -6.57 10.47
C LEU A 233 14.56 -6.65 9.54
N GLN A 234 14.39 -7.14 8.30
CA GLN A 234 15.49 -7.20 7.35
C GLN A 234 16.06 -5.80 7.04
N GLN A 235 15.19 -4.79 6.90
CA GLN A 235 15.61 -3.42 6.68
C GLN A 235 16.40 -2.87 7.87
N LEU A 236 15.94 -3.15 9.10
CA LEU A 236 16.65 -2.77 10.32
C LEU A 236 18.02 -3.44 10.40
N LEU A 237 18.12 -4.75 10.19
CA LEU A 237 19.41 -5.46 10.21
C LEU A 237 20.39 -4.93 9.16
N ARG A 238 19.91 -4.66 7.93
CA ARG A 238 20.73 -4.02 6.88
C ARG A 238 21.20 -2.62 7.28
N THR A 239 20.33 -1.84 7.92
CA THR A 239 20.67 -0.49 8.36
C THR A 239 21.72 -0.54 9.48
N LEU A 240 21.56 -1.43 10.46
CA LEU A 240 22.53 -1.63 11.53
C LEU A 240 23.89 -2.12 11.01
N ALA A 241 23.89 -2.99 10.01
CA ALA A 241 25.12 -3.42 9.36
C ALA A 241 25.93 -2.23 8.81
N VAL A 242 25.24 -1.24 8.26
CA VAL A 242 25.86 -0.04 7.68
C VAL A 242 26.22 1.00 8.73
N THR A 243 25.38 1.22 9.75
CA THR A 243 25.60 2.29 10.74
C THR A 243 26.45 1.86 11.93
N ASP A 244 26.32 0.61 12.37
CA ASP A 244 26.90 0.09 13.63
C ASP A 244 27.85 -1.10 13.41
N GLY A 245 27.84 -1.72 12.22
CA GLY A 245 28.64 -2.91 11.90
C GLY A 245 28.12 -4.22 12.52
N THR A 246 28.91 -5.28 12.41
CA THR A 246 28.53 -6.66 12.80
C THR A 246 28.13 -6.78 14.27
N ALA A 247 28.83 -6.10 15.18
CA ALA A 247 28.55 -6.18 16.61
C ALA A 247 27.14 -5.67 16.97
N GLY A 248 26.65 -4.63 16.27
CA GLY A 248 25.29 -4.10 16.46
C GLY A 248 24.22 -5.12 16.06
N ILE A 249 24.47 -5.89 14.99
CA ILE A 249 23.57 -6.95 14.51
C ILE A 249 23.51 -8.11 15.50
N GLU A 250 24.66 -8.64 15.92
CA GLU A 250 24.74 -9.80 16.80
C GLU A 250 24.10 -9.53 18.18
N GLY A 251 24.35 -8.34 18.72
CA GLY A 251 23.71 -7.87 19.96
C GLY A 251 22.19 -7.81 19.82
N PHE A 252 21.68 -7.23 18.72
CA PHE A 252 20.24 -7.14 18.49
C PHE A 252 19.59 -8.52 18.23
N LEU A 253 20.22 -9.40 17.45
CA LEU A 253 19.72 -10.76 17.22
C LEU A 253 19.66 -11.59 18.51
N THR A 254 20.58 -11.36 19.43
CA THR A 254 20.55 -11.96 20.77
C THR A 254 19.34 -11.44 21.53
N TYR A 255 19.19 -10.11 21.62
CA TYR A 255 18.08 -9.46 22.30
C TYR A 255 16.72 -9.91 21.77
N LEU A 256 16.57 -10.02 20.45
CA LEU A 256 15.33 -10.48 19.80
C LEU A 256 14.91 -11.89 20.21
N LYS A 257 15.89 -12.79 20.43
CA LYS A 257 15.63 -14.21 20.75
C LYS A 257 15.32 -14.42 22.22
N THR A 258 15.98 -13.68 23.11
CA THR A 258 15.98 -13.98 24.53
C THR A 258 15.26 -12.93 25.37
N GLY A 259 15.00 -11.73 24.83
CA GLY A 259 14.56 -10.56 25.60
C GLY A 259 15.63 -10.07 26.59
N THR A 260 16.83 -10.65 26.56
CA THR A 260 17.93 -10.37 27.48
C THR A 260 19.16 -9.88 26.71
N GLY A 261 19.99 -9.07 27.36
CA GLY A 261 21.16 -8.44 26.73
C GLY A 261 20.91 -6.98 26.32
N THR A 262 21.91 -6.39 25.69
CA THR A 262 21.85 -4.99 25.25
C THR A 262 20.89 -4.85 24.08
N ASN A 263 19.83 -4.05 24.25
CA ASN A 263 19.05 -3.57 23.12
C ASN A 263 19.75 -2.33 22.53
N PRO A 264 20.45 -2.45 21.39
CA PRO A 264 21.18 -1.32 20.80
C PRO A 264 20.25 -0.19 20.32
N LEU A 265 18.94 -0.40 20.37
CA LEU A 265 17.91 0.51 19.89
C LEU A 265 17.10 1.14 21.02
N ALA A 266 17.34 0.76 22.29
CA ALA A 266 16.62 1.29 23.45
C ALA A 266 16.84 2.80 23.63
N ALA A 267 17.98 3.32 23.21
CA ALA A 267 18.28 4.75 23.25
C ALA A 267 17.54 5.57 22.17
N ILE A 268 16.92 4.92 21.18
CA ILE A 268 16.15 5.60 20.14
C ILE A 268 14.75 5.86 20.69
N GLY A 269 14.61 7.06 21.24
CA GLY A 269 13.38 7.58 21.84
C GLY A 269 12.24 7.73 20.85
N VAL A 270 11.09 8.16 21.38
CA VAL A 270 9.87 8.44 20.62
C VAL A 270 10.11 9.52 19.55
N LEU A 271 9.38 9.49 18.43
CA LEU A 271 9.53 10.48 17.38
C LEU A 271 9.15 11.83 18.00
N PRO A 272 9.97 12.89 17.88
CA PRO A 272 9.55 14.19 18.38
C PRO A 272 8.37 14.67 17.55
N ILE A 273 7.25 14.93 18.22
CA ILE A 273 6.00 15.39 17.61
C ILE A 273 5.67 16.76 18.20
N THR A 274 5.41 17.72 17.30
CA THR A 274 4.97 19.06 17.66
C THR A 274 3.48 19.09 18.00
N GLU A 275 3.01 20.14 18.67
CA GLU A 275 1.58 20.27 18.98
C GLU A 275 0.70 20.27 17.72
N ALA A 276 1.13 20.99 16.68
CA ALA A 276 0.41 21.01 15.40
C ALA A 276 0.30 19.61 14.76
N GLN A 277 1.35 18.79 14.87
CA GLN A 277 1.30 17.40 14.38
C GLN A 277 0.40 16.52 15.25
N ARG A 278 0.27 16.81 16.55
CA ARG A 278 -0.67 16.12 17.43
C ARG A 278 -2.11 16.45 17.05
N GLU A 279 -2.44 17.72 16.84
CA GLU A 279 -3.77 18.16 16.38
C GLU A 279 -4.13 17.55 15.01
N GLN A 280 -3.14 17.46 14.12
CA GLN A 280 -3.29 16.82 12.81
C GLN A 280 -3.58 15.32 12.94
N LEU A 281 -2.87 14.61 13.82
CA LEU A 281 -3.15 13.20 14.12
C LEU A 281 -4.56 13.02 14.67
N GLU A 282 -5.00 13.86 15.61
CA GLU A 282 -6.35 13.80 16.17
C GLU A 282 -7.41 13.95 15.06
N THR A 283 -7.23 14.94 14.19
CA THR A 283 -8.10 15.17 13.02
C THR A 283 -8.08 13.98 12.05
N ALA A 284 -6.91 13.41 11.76
CA ALA A 284 -6.73 12.30 10.84
C ALA A 284 -7.41 11.03 11.34
N THR A 285 -7.37 10.76 12.65
CA THR A 285 -8.03 9.58 13.23
C THR A 285 -9.54 9.67 13.09
N GLY A 286 -10.15 10.86 13.22
CA GLY A 286 -11.57 11.09 12.98
C GLY A 286 -12.50 10.15 13.75
N GLY A 287 -12.09 9.70 14.94
CA GLY A 287 -12.84 8.72 15.76
C GLY A 287 -12.70 7.25 15.32
N ASN A 288 -11.90 6.93 14.30
CA ASN A 288 -11.60 5.56 13.91
C ASN A 288 -10.58 4.94 14.90
N TRP A 289 -11.03 3.94 15.65
CA TRP A 289 -10.21 3.27 16.66
C TRP A 289 -8.94 2.61 16.12
N GLY A 290 -8.97 2.06 14.90
CA GLY A 290 -7.78 1.48 14.26
C GLY A 290 -6.71 2.54 14.00
N LEU A 291 -7.10 3.65 13.37
CA LEU A 291 -6.19 4.79 13.15
C LEU A 291 -5.70 5.40 14.46
N ALA A 292 -6.54 5.39 15.51
CA ALA A 292 -6.17 5.89 16.82
C ALA A 292 -5.08 5.04 17.50
N VAL A 293 -5.04 3.72 17.25
CA VAL A 293 -3.93 2.88 17.72
C VAL A 293 -2.63 3.30 17.05
N ASP A 294 -2.62 3.46 15.72
CA ASP A 294 -1.43 3.90 14.98
C ASP A 294 -0.92 5.27 15.45
N ALA A 295 -1.84 6.23 15.61
CA ALA A 295 -1.53 7.57 16.08
C ALA A 295 -0.94 7.56 17.50
N ARG A 296 -1.41 6.70 18.39
CA ARG A 296 -0.88 6.56 19.76
C ARG A 296 0.48 5.88 19.77
N LEU A 297 0.67 4.84 18.96
CA LEU A 297 1.98 4.19 18.81
C LEU A 297 3.04 5.15 18.25
N LEU A 298 2.67 5.98 17.27
CA LEU A 298 3.51 7.07 16.75
C LEU A 298 3.96 8.04 17.84
N GLN A 299 3.05 8.37 18.77
CA GLN A 299 3.32 9.27 19.91
C GLN A 299 4.05 8.58 21.07
N GLY A 300 4.29 7.27 21.00
CA GLY A 300 4.84 6.50 22.12
C GLY A 300 3.88 6.32 23.30
N GLN A 301 2.59 6.57 23.09
CA GLN A 301 1.51 6.35 24.06
C GLN A 301 1.11 4.87 24.08
N PHE A 302 2.04 4.01 24.52
CA PHE A 302 1.90 2.55 24.39
C PHE A 302 0.72 2.00 25.20
N THR A 303 0.45 2.57 26.37
CA THR A 303 -0.65 2.12 27.25
C THR A 303 -2.00 2.42 26.62
N GLU A 304 -2.17 3.63 26.10
CA GLU A 304 -3.38 4.09 25.43
C GLU A 304 -3.58 3.35 24.10
N ALA A 305 -2.49 3.05 23.38
CA ALA A 305 -2.53 2.23 22.18
C ALA A 305 -3.03 0.81 22.51
N LEU A 306 -2.52 0.20 23.57
CA LEU A 306 -2.96 -1.12 24.02
C LEU A 306 -4.45 -1.12 24.40
N GLN A 307 -4.92 -0.13 25.14
CA GLN A 307 -6.34 0.00 25.49
C GLN A 307 -7.23 0.07 24.23
N GLY A 308 -6.82 0.87 23.24
CA GLY A 308 -7.53 0.94 21.96
C GLY A 308 -7.55 -0.41 21.22
N ALA A 309 -6.42 -1.12 21.21
CA ALA A 309 -6.31 -2.44 20.59
C ALA A 309 -7.16 -3.50 21.31
N GLN A 310 -7.28 -3.42 22.64
CA GLN A 310 -8.18 -4.28 23.44
C GLN A 310 -9.64 -4.04 23.09
N VAL A 311 -10.08 -2.77 22.98
CA VAL A 311 -11.44 -2.43 22.54
C VAL A 311 -11.70 -2.99 21.13
N GLN A 312 -10.72 -2.87 20.24
CA GLN A 312 -10.81 -3.44 18.90
C GLN A 312 -10.92 -4.97 18.92
N ALA A 313 -10.16 -5.65 19.78
CA ALA A 313 -10.20 -7.11 19.92
C ALA A 313 -11.52 -7.64 20.50
N LEU A 314 -12.28 -6.80 21.22
CA LEU A 314 -13.63 -7.11 21.71
C LEU A 314 -14.72 -6.92 20.64
N SER A 315 -14.37 -6.43 19.45
CA SER A 315 -15.30 -6.28 18.32
C SER A 315 -15.56 -7.63 17.62
N GLU A 316 -16.26 -7.61 16.49
CA GLU A 316 -16.55 -8.81 15.69
C GLU A 316 -15.75 -8.86 14.38
N GLY A 317 -15.61 -10.07 13.82
CA GLY A 317 -15.06 -10.31 12.49
C GLY A 317 -13.63 -9.80 12.29
N ALA A 318 -13.38 -9.16 11.15
CA ALA A 318 -12.06 -8.67 10.77
C ALA A 318 -11.50 -7.61 11.75
N THR A 319 -12.38 -6.83 12.38
CA THR A 319 -11.98 -5.85 13.39
C THR A 319 -11.39 -6.53 14.62
N ALA A 320 -12.02 -7.61 15.10
CA ALA A 320 -11.52 -8.39 16.23
C ALA A 320 -10.10 -8.93 15.95
N GLN A 321 -9.92 -9.51 14.76
CA GLN A 321 -8.63 -10.05 14.33
C GLN A 321 -7.55 -8.97 14.25
N ALA A 322 -7.88 -7.80 13.71
CA ALA A 322 -6.96 -6.66 13.68
C ALA A 322 -6.62 -6.18 15.11
N GLY A 323 -7.56 -6.21 16.05
CA GLY A 323 -7.31 -5.92 17.46
C GLY A 323 -6.28 -6.86 18.11
N VAL A 324 -6.40 -8.17 17.87
CA VAL A 324 -5.40 -9.17 18.34
C VAL A 324 -4.01 -8.85 17.76
N THR A 325 -3.92 -8.55 16.46
CA THR A 325 -2.65 -8.16 15.83
C THR A 325 -2.09 -6.86 16.42
N ASN A 326 -2.95 -5.88 16.70
CA ASN A 326 -2.56 -4.59 17.28
C ASN A 326 -2.07 -4.73 18.73
N ILE A 327 -2.62 -5.64 19.53
CA ILE A 327 -2.10 -5.92 20.88
C ILE A 327 -0.68 -6.49 20.80
N ALA A 328 -0.45 -7.46 19.92
CA ALA A 328 0.89 -8.01 19.69
C ALA A 328 1.87 -6.92 19.22
N ARG A 329 1.41 -6.01 18.36
CA ARG A 329 2.19 -4.85 17.92
C ARG A 329 2.51 -3.89 19.06
N CYS A 330 1.60 -3.64 20.01
CA CYS A 330 1.87 -2.81 21.18
C CYS A 330 3.00 -3.39 22.05
N PHE A 331 3.03 -4.71 22.28
CA PHE A 331 4.15 -5.38 22.96
C PHE A 331 5.46 -5.22 22.19
N LYS A 332 5.46 -5.53 20.89
CA LYS A 332 6.64 -5.33 20.02
C LYS A 332 7.14 -3.89 20.08
N ALA A 333 6.22 -2.93 20.06
CA ALA A 333 6.56 -1.52 20.02
C ALA A 333 7.22 -1.04 21.33
N LYS A 334 6.66 -1.49 22.46
CA LYS A 334 7.17 -1.19 23.81
C LYS A 334 8.49 -1.89 24.10
N ASP A 335 8.58 -3.18 23.76
CA ASP A 335 9.71 -4.04 24.12
C ASP A 335 10.85 -4.01 23.12
N MET A 336 10.58 -3.63 21.88
CA MET A 336 11.53 -3.77 20.77
C MET A 336 11.97 -5.23 20.52
N HIS A 337 11.15 -6.19 20.93
CA HIS A 337 11.28 -7.61 20.61
C HIS A 337 9.91 -8.28 20.54
N CYS A 338 9.84 -9.47 19.94
CA CYS A 338 8.57 -10.17 19.75
C CYS A 338 8.24 -11.19 20.86
N VAL A 339 9.01 -11.30 21.95
CA VAL A 339 8.78 -12.34 22.99
C VAL A 339 7.39 -12.24 23.60
N ARG A 340 7.06 -11.14 24.29
CA ARG A 340 5.72 -10.95 24.90
C ARG A 340 4.60 -10.92 23.87
N ALA A 341 4.88 -10.40 22.68
CA ALA A 341 3.93 -10.41 21.56
C ALA A 341 3.60 -11.84 21.10
N ASN A 342 4.60 -12.72 21.01
CA ASN A 342 4.42 -14.13 20.66
C ASN A 342 3.72 -14.89 21.78
N GLU A 343 4.07 -14.65 23.05
CA GLU A 343 3.38 -15.21 24.21
C GLU A 343 1.89 -14.85 24.19
N TYR A 344 1.56 -13.58 23.89
CA TYR A 344 0.19 -13.13 23.74
C TYR A 344 -0.54 -13.89 22.62
N LEU A 345 0.05 -13.98 21.43
CA LEU A 345 -0.57 -14.68 20.29
C LEU A 345 -0.78 -16.17 20.58
N GLN A 346 0.16 -16.83 21.28
CA GLN A 346 0.01 -18.22 21.70
C GLN A 346 -1.09 -18.37 22.75
N TRP A 347 -1.17 -17.45 23.71
CA TRP A 347 -2.22 -17.45 24.72
C TRP A 347 -3.62 -17.28 24.08
N VAL A 348 -3.78 -16.32 23.16
CA VAL A 348 -5.05 -16.13 22.42
C VAL A 348 -5.42 -17.38 21.61
N LYS A 349 -4.44 -18.03 20.96
CA LYS A 349 -4.68 -19.20 20.12
C LYS A 349 -5.01 -20.46 20.91
N SER A 350 -4.32 -20.69 22.04
CA SER A 350 -4.36 -21.97 22.75
C SER A 350 -5.11 -21.94 24.09
N GLY A 351 -5.33 -20.75 24.65
CA GLY A 351 -5.80 -20.56 26.03
C GLY A 351 -4.80 -20.99 27.11
N GLN A 352 -3.60 -21.44 26.73
CA GLN A 352 -2.56 -21.91 27.65
C GLN A 352 -1.52 -20.82 27.93
N GLY A 353 -0.91 -20.85 29.12
CA GLY A 353 0.07 -19.87 29.57
C GLY A 353 -0.55 -18.68 30.31
N THR A 354 0.27 -17.67 30.61
CA THR A 354 -0.16 -16.44 31.29
C THR A 354 -0.47 -15.37 30.26
N ASN A 355 -1.58 -14.65 30.42
CA ASN A 355 -1.88 -13.48 29.60
C ASN A 355 -0.88 -12.35 29.89
N PRO A 356 0.02 -11.97 28.96
CA PRO A 356 1.06 -10.98 29.21
C PRO A 356 0.53 -9.54 29.29
N VAL A 357 -0.77 -9.31 29.02
CA VAL A 357 -1.38 -7.97 29.11
C VAL A 357 -1.37 -7.44 30.54
N GLY A 358 -1.47 -8.30 31.55
CA GLY A 358 -1.44 -7.89 32.96
C GLY A 358 -0.09 -7.32 33.42
N THR A 359 0.98 -7.57 32.67
CA THR A 359 2.34 -7.10 32.97
C THR A 359 2.84 -6.07 31.96
N PHE A 360 1.94 -5.49 31.14
CA PHE A 360 2.28 -4.67 29.98
C PHE A 360 3.30 -3.59 30.29
#